data_AF-A0A2G5QT62-F1
#
_entry.id   AF-A0A2G5QT62-F1
#
_cell.length_a   1.000
_cell.length_b   1.000
_cell.length_c   1.000
_cell.angle_alpha   90.00
_cell.angle_beta   90.00
_cell.angle_gamma   90.00
#
_symmetry.space_group_name_H-M   'P 1'
#
loop_
_entity.id
_entity.type
_entity.pdbx_description
1 polymer ?
#
loop_
_entity_poly.entity_id
_entity_poly.type
_entity_poly.pdbx_seq_one_letter_code
_entity_poly.pdbx_strand_id
1 'polypeptide(L)'
;MTFDTRITLARPDLADQRLEGLVPAERYAASRVMVCAAPAAAIRAAAAPDAEQWDQLLFGEVFRVLEEKDGFAWGQAPRDGYVGYVATGDLVEQGHPPTHAVSAIRTYAFSKPDIKSRPEGLYSLNSLVTIEAREGRFAKGVGTGWFVEGHLTPIGRGERDYVSVAQRFLGAPYQWGGRESLGLDCSGLVQQALYACARACPRDTDMQRGFFPEIAEADRRRGDLVFWKGHVAILLDPDTILHANAHHMATAIEPLAEAITRIEATPTGGVLGYRRV
;
A
#
# COMPACT_ATOMS: atom_id res chain seq x y z
N MET A 1 18.08 -14.85 -17.79
CA MET A 1 17.26 -14.98 -16.57
C MET A 1 16.11 -14.02 -16.72
N THR A 2 14.87 -14.49 -16.60
CA THR A 2 13.69 -13.62 -16.60
C THR A 2 13.48 -13.17 -15.16
N PHE A 3 13.68 -11.89 -14.89
CA PHE A 3 13.40 -11.29 -13.59
C PHE A 3 11.99 -10.71 -13.56
N ASP A 4 11.39 -10.61 -12.37
CA ASP A 4 10.08 -9.98 -12.22
C ASP A 4 10.22 -8.46 -12.31
N THR A 5 9.72 -7.87 -13.39
CA THR A 5 9.82 -6.44 -13.68
C THR A 5 9.02 -5.59 -12.70
N ARG A 6 8.08 -6.17 -11.95
CA ARG A 6 7.32 -5.46 -10.92
C ARG A 6 8.18 -5.11 -9.71
N ILE A 7 9.27 -5.85 -9.45
CA ILE A 7 10.14 -5.65 -8.28
C ILE A 7 11.62 -5.46 -8.62
N THR A 8 11.95 -5.49 -9.91
CA THR A 8 13.32 -5.29 -10.40
C THR A 8 13.36 -4.00 -11.20
N LEU A 9 14.05 -2.97 -10.68
CA LEU A 9 14.15 -1.66 -11.34
C LEU A 9 15.13 -1.71 -12.52
N ALA A 10 14.75 -2.45 -13.56
CA ALA A 10 15.54 -2.68 -14.76
C ALA A 10 14.66 -2.85 -16.00
N ARG A 11 15.13 -2.26 -17.10
CA ARG A 11 14.73 -2.51 -18.49
C ARG A 11 16.00 -2.83 -19.29
N PRO A 12 15.89 -3.40 -20.50
CA PRO A 12 17.07 -3.71 -21.32
C PRO A 12 17.99 -2.51 -21.56
N ASP A 13 17.43 -1.31 -21.69
CA ASP A 13 18.15 -0.07 -21.93
C ASP A 13 18.73 0.58 -20.66
N LEU A 14 18.08 0.41 -19.51
CA LEU A 14 18.41 1.14 -18.29
C LEU A 14 18.08 0.31 -17.04
N ALA A 15 19.06 0.17 -16.15
CA ALA A 15 18.87 -0.41 -14.82
C ALA A 15 19.41 0.49 -13.71
N ASP A 16 18.90 0.29 -12.50
CA ASP A 16 19.45 0.92 -11.30
C ASP A 16 20.90 0.45 -11.08
N GLN A 17 21.78 1.36 -10.69
CA GLN A 17 23.20 1.08 -10.44
C GLN A 17 23.43 -0.06 -9.43
N ARG A 18 22.51 -0.30 -8.49
CA ARG A 18 22.57 -1.42 -7.55
C ARG A 18 22.47 -2.80 -8.22
N LEU A 19 22.06 -2.85 -9.48
CA LEU A 19 21.92 -4.07 -10.28
C LEU A 19 23.10 -4.30 -11.24
N GLU A 20 24.10 -3.44 -11.23
CA GLU A 20 25.29 -3.58 -12.07
C GLU A 20 26.03 -4.90 -11.76
N GLY A 21 26.24 -5.72 -12.79
CA GLY A 21 26.80 -7.07 -12.66
C GLY A 21 25.80 -8.16 -12.21
N LEU A 22 24.56 -7.80 -11.87
CA LEU A 22 23.50 -8.73 -11.47
C LEU A 22 22.42 -8.89 -12.55
N VAL A 23 22.03 -7.79 -13.20
CA VAL A 23 20.99 -7.76 -14.23
C VAL A 23 21.54 -7.07 -15.49
N PRO A 24 21.53 -7.72 -16.66
CA PRO A 24 22.01 -7.09 -17.89
C PRO A 24 21.18 -5.87 -18.31
N ALA A 25 21.85 -4.74 -18.55
CA ALA A 25 21.30 -3.54 -19.17
C ALA A 25 22.38 -2.79 -19.98
N GLU A 26 21.98 -1.99 -20.96
CA GLU A 26 22.90 -1.16 -21.78
C GLU A 26 23.61 -0.09 -20.95
N ARG A 27 22.91 0.51 -19.99
CA ARG A 27 23.47 1.47 -19.03
C ARG A 27 22.89 1.29 -17.63
N TYR A 28 23.66 1.76 -16.64
CA TYR A 28 23.25 1.80 -15.23
C TYR A 28 23.29 3.24 -14.73
N ALA A 29 22.33 3.63 -13.90
CA ALA A 29 22.27 4.97 -13.31
C ALA A 29 21.88 4.94 -11.83
N ALA A 30 22.35 5.93 -11.08
CA ALA A 30 21.96 6.10 -9.68
C ALA A 30 20.53 6.67 -9.61
N SER A 31 19.66 6.01 -8.84
CA SER A 31 18.32 6.54 -8.56
C SER A 31 18.37 7.76 -7.64
N ARG A 32 17.51 8.76 -7.88
CA ARG A 32 17.26 9.89 -6.98
C ARG A 32 16.16 9.55 -5.99
N VAL A 33 16.32 9.97 -4.73
CA VAL A 33 15.32 9.74 -3.68
C VAL A 33 14.32 10.89 -3.69
N MET A 34 13.06 10.56 -4.00
CA MET A 34 11.92 11.47 -3.94
C MET A 34 10.90 10.96 -2.91
N VAL A 35 9.95 11.80 -2.53
CA VAL A 35 8.84 11.43 -1.63
C VAL A 35 7.49 11.84 -2.22
N CYS A 36 6.46 11.05 -1.94
CA CYS A 36 5.09 11.38 -2.33
C CYS A 36 4.58 12.60 -1.57
N ALA A 37 4.27 13.69 -2.27
CA ALA A 37 3.68 14.91 -1.72
C ALA A 37 2.16 14.92 -1.83
N ALA A 38 1.58 14.13 -2.74
CA ALA A 38 0.14 13.91 -2.81
C ALA A 38 -0.34 13.04 -1.62
N PRO A 39 -1.61 13.17 -1.17
CA PRO A 39 -2.24 12.23 -0.23
C PRO A 39 -2.03 10.76 -0.62
N ALA A 40 -2.24 10.46 -1.90
CA ALA A 40 -1.91 9.22 -2.56
C ALA A 40 -1.55 9.51 -4.02
N ALA A 41 -0.59 8.78 -4.57
CA ALA A 41 -0.17 8.88 -5.98
C ALA A 41 -0.19 7.50 -6.63
N ALA A 42 -0.69 7.38 -7.85
CA ALA A 42 -0.72 6.11 -8.56
C ALA A 42 0.69 5.68 -9.01
N ILE A 43 1.03 4.40 -8.84
CA ILE A 43 2.10 3.72 -9.55
C ILE A 43 1.45 2.94 -10.70
N ARG A 44 1.79 3.33 -11.93
CA ARG A 44 1.16 2.86 -13.16
C ARG A 44 2.04 1.92 -13.96
N ALA A 45 1.40 1.13 -14.81
CA ALA A 45 2.03 0.22 -15.77
C ALA A 45 2.88 0.95 -16.83
N ALA A 46 2.49 2.16 -17.21
CA ALA A 46 3.12 2.96 -18.25
C ALA A 46 3.11 4.46 -17.92
N ALA A 47 3.95 5.23 -18.60
CA ALA A 47 4.02 6.70 -18.52
C ALA A 47 2.83 7.37 -19.23
N ALA A 48 1.61 7.09 -18.77
CA ALA A 48 0.40 7.71 -19.28
C ALA A 48 -0.63 7.91 -18.16
N PRO A 49 -1.42 9.00 -18.16
CA PRO A 49 -2.40 9.27 -17.09
C PRO A 49 -3.50 8.22 -16.96
N ASP A 50 -3.86 7.57 -18.07
CA ASP A 50 -4.90 6.54 -18.17
C ASP A 50 -4.34 5.10 -18.15
N ALA A 51 -3.02 4.94 -18.03
CA ALA A 51 -2.41 3.63 -17.85
C ALA A 51 -2.93 2.96 -16.58
N GLU A 52 -3.06 1.63 -16.65
CA GLU A 52 -3.50 0.80 -15.54
C GLU A 52 -2.70 1.13 -14.26
N GLN A 53 -3.42 1.39 -13.17
CA GLN A 53 -2.83 1.52 -11.86
C GLN A 53 -2.56 0.11 -11.32
N TRP A 54 -1.31 -0.16 -11.00
CA TRP A 54 -0.94 -1.40 -10.32
C TRP A 54 -0.89 -1.21 -8.81
N ASP A 55 -0.54 0.01 -8.37
CA ASP A 55 -0.22 0.28 -6.99
C ASP A 55 -0.38 1.78 -6.67
N GLN A 56 -0.18 2.19 -5.41
CA GLN A 56 -0.13 3.59 -4.99
C GLN A 56 1.09 3.86 -4.11
N LEU A 57 1.54 5.09 -4.06
CA LEU A 57 2.29 5.67 -2.95
C LEU A 57 1.31 6.39 -2.03
N LEU A 58 1.53 6.30 -0.71
CA LEU A 58 0.87 7.18 0.26
C LEU A 58 1.75 8.38 0.58
N PHE A 59 1.16 9.48 1.06
CA PHE A 59 1.89 10.67 1.46
C PHE A 59 3.12 10.35 2.33
N GLY A 60 4.26 10.94 1.99
CA GLY A 60 5.54 10.77 2.68
C GLY A 60 6.27 9.46 2.37
N GLU A 61 5.68 8.52 1.62
CA GLU A 61 6.40 7.33 1.14
C GLU A 61 7.49 7.73 0.15
N VAL A 62 8.63 7.03 0.24
CA VAL A 62 9.78 7.24 -0.65
C VAL A 62 9.53 6.56 -2.00
N PHE A 63 9.96 7.22 -3.06
CA PHE A 63 10.07 6.66 -4.41
C PHE A 63 11.45 6.96 -4.99
N ARG A 64 12.18 5.91 -5.39
CA ARG A 64 13.50 6.01 -6.02
C ARG A 64 13.32 6.18 -7.52
N VAL A 65 13.47 7.41 -8.00
CA VAL A 65 13.31 7.79 -9.40
C VAL A 65 14.59 7.48 -10.17
N LEU A 66 14.48 6.72 -11.25
CA LEU A 66 15.60 6.38 -12.11
C LEU A 66 15.58 7.17 -13.43
N GLU A 67 14.38 7.47 -13.94
CA GLU A 67 14.21 8.25 -15.16
C GLU A 67 12.95 9.11 -15.06
N GLU A 68 13.00 10.34 -15.56
CA GLU A 68 11.83 11.19 -15.75
C GLU A 68 11.66 11.50 -17.23
N LYS A 69 10.45 11.30 -17.74
CA LYS A 69 10.11 11.58 -19.12
C LYS A 69 8.62 11.87 -19.24
N ASP A 70 8.28 12.89 -20.04
CA ASP A 70 6.90 13.23 -20.39
C ASP A 70 5.95 13.41 -19.18
N GLY A 71 6.47 13.98 -18.07
CA GLY A 71 5.71 14.21 -16.83
C GLY A 71 5.56 13.00 -15.92
N PHE A 72 6.24 11.89 -16.22
CA PHE A 72 6.26 10.68 -15.38
C PHE A 72 7.67 10.33 -14.92
N ALA A 73 7.78 9.94 -13.66
CA ALA A 73 8.95 9.34 -13.06
C ALA A 73 8.81 7.82 -13.10
N TRP A 74 9.73 7.13 -13.78
CA TRP A 74 9.91 5.69 -13.66
C TRP A 74 10.86 5.40 -12.51
N GLY A 75 10.46 4.51 -11.60
CA GLY A 75 11.18 4.28 -10.37
C GLY A 75 10.65 3.14 -9.54
N GLN A 76 11.10 3.06 -8.29
CA GLN A 76 10.78 1.99 -7.37
C GLN A 76 10.37 2.51 -5.99
N ALA A 77 9.26 2.01 -5.45
CA ALA A 77 8.87 2.18 -4.07
C ALA A 77 9.68 1.23 -3.16
N PRO A 78 10.58 1.71 -2.28
CA PRO A 78 11.44 0.81 -1.51
C PRO A 78 10.71 -0.04 -0.46
N ARG A 79 9.47 0.32 -0.10
CA ARG A 79 8.69 -0.32 0.97
C ARG A 79 8.34 -1.80 0.66
N ASP A 80 8.02 -2.10 -0.60
CA ASP A 80 7.67 -3.42 -1.14
C ASP A 80 8.45 -3.75 -2.41
N GLY A 81 9.33 -2.85 -2.85
CA GLY A 81 10.14 -2.99 -4.04
C GLY A 81 9.38 -2.70 -5.34
N TYR A 82 8.13 -2.21 -5.29
CA TYR A 82 7.28 -2.11 -6.47
C TYR A 82 7.78 -1.07 -7.48
N VAL A 83 7.84 -1.44 -8.75
CA VAL A 83 8.37 -0.65 -9.87
C VAL A 83 7.23 -0.20 -10.77
N GLY A 84 7.27 1.06 -11.21
CA GLY A 84 6.31 1.58 -12.16
C GLY A 84 6.49 3.07 -12.41
N TYR A 85 5.43 3.72 -12.89
CA TYR A 85 5.43 5.13 -13.27
C TYR A 85 4.55 5.96 -12.34
N VAL A 86 5.07 7.07 -11.84
CA VAL A 86 4.37 8.03 -10.98
C VAL A 86 4.39 9.39 -11.65
N ALA A 87 3.33 10.19 -11.55
CA ALA A 87 3.35 11.55 -12.08
C ALA A 87 4.41 12.38 -11.33
N THR A 88 5.27 13.11 -12.06
CA THR A 88 6.35 13.89 -11.42
C THR A 88 5.81 14.98 -10.50
N GLY A 89 4.63 15.53 -10.80
CA GLY A 89 3.95 16.53 -9.96
C GLY A 89 3.49 16.02 -8.59
N ASP A 90 3.42 14.70 -8.39
CA ASP A 90 3.06 14.09 -7.10
C ASP A 90 4.29 13.83 -6.22
N LEU A 91 5.49 14.09 -6.73
CA LEU A 91 6.77 13.83 -6.07
C LEU A 91 7.50 15.12 -5.74
N VAL A 92 8.18 15.14 -4.60
CA VAL A 92 9.09 16.23 -4.19
C VAL A 92 10.41 15.67 -3.67
N GLU A 93 11.44 16.49 -3.65
CA GLU A 93 12.70 16.10 -3.02
C GLU A 93 12.49 15.83 -1.53
N GLN A 94 13.19 14.83 -1.00
CA GLN A 94 13.07 14.48 0.40
C GLN A 94 13.56 15.63 1.28
N GLY A 95 12.64 16.20 2.07
CA GLY A 95 12.97 17.12 3.15
C GLY A 95 13.41 16.38 4.41
N HIS A 96 12.76 16.67 5.53
CA HIS A 96 13.04 16.00 6.79
C HIS A 96 12.49 14.56 6.81
N PRO A 97 13.22 13.60 7.42
CA PRO A 97 12.72 12.23 7.57
C PRO A 97 11.45 12.20 8.43
N PRO A 98 10.50 11.29 8.15
CA PRO A 98 9.25 11.20 8.90
C PRO A 98 9.51 10.79 10.35
N THR A 99 8.70 11.36 11.24
CA THR A 99 8.77 11.10 12.69
C THR A 99 7.57 10.30 13.18
N HIS A 100 6.44 10.41 12.46
CA HIS A 100 5.18 9.75 12.79
C HIS A 100 4.55 9.15 11.53
N ALA A 101 3.70 8.14 11.74
CA ALA A 101 2.74 7.66 10.76
C ALA A 101 1.32 8.03 11.22
N VAL A 102 0.40 8.18 10.28
CA VAL A 102 -1.03 8.23 10.56
C VAL A 102 -1.49 6.84 11.01
N SER A 103 -2.08 6.75 12.20
CA SER A 103 -2.61 5.52 12.81
C SER A 103 -4.13 5.42 12.76
N ALA A 104 -4.83 6.55 12.52
CA ALA A 104 -6.25 6.53 12.19
C ALA A 104 -6.46 5.97 10.78
N ILE A 105 -7.64 5.41 10.50
CA ILE A 105 -7.99 4.97 9.13
C ILE A 105 -7.84 6.13 8.13
N ARG A 106 -8.21 7.34 8.58
CA ARG A 106 -8.12 8.59 7.83
C ARG A 106 -8.09 9.78 8.79
N THR A 107 -7.37 10.83 8.45
CA THR A 107 -7.35 12.09 9.22
C THR A 107 -7.21 13.31 8.32
N TYR A 108 -7.80 14.42 8.73
CA TYR A 108 -7.50 15.73 8.16
C TYR A 108 -6.25 16.33 8.81
N ALA A 109 -5.54 17.16 8.05
CA ALA A 109 -4.69 18.22 8.60
C ALA A 109 -5.40 19.56 8.40
N PHE A 110 -5.40 20.40 9.44
CA PHE A 110 -6.12 21.66 9.47
C PHE A 110 -5.17 22.86 9.40
N SER A 111 -5.60 23.98 8.83
CA SER A 111 -4.78 25.20 8.73
C SER A 111 -4.40 25.84 10.07
N LYS A 112 -5.15 25.53 11.14
CA LYS A 112 -4.90 25.95 12.52
C LYS A 112 -5.11 24.76 13.46
N PRO A 113 -4.63 24.80 14.72
CA PRO A 113 -4.94 23.79 15.74
C PRO A 113 -6.39 23.92 16.23
N ASP A 114 -7.34 23.88 15.29
CA ASP A 114 -8.77 24.01 15.48
C ASP A 114 -9.48 23.17 14.41
N ILE A 115 -10.34 22.25 14.86
CA ILE A 115 -11.15 21.38 13.99
C ILE A 115 -12.14 22.15 13.12
N LYS A 116 -12.44 23.41 13.44
CA LYS A 116 -13.33 24.29 12.65
C LYS A 116 -12.57 25.05 11.57
N SER A 117 -11.24 25.02 11.58
CA SER A 117 -10.44 25.70 10.57
C SER A 117 -10.43 24.92 9.25
N ARG A 118 -9.99 25.57 8.18
CA ARG A 118 -9.96 24.98 6.83
C ARG A 118 -9.11 23.70 6.82
N PRO A 119 -9.61 22.57 6.28
CA PRO A 119 -8.79 21.41 5.97
C PRO A 119 -7.79 21.72 4.84
N GLU A 120 -6.54 21.31 5.04
CA GLU A 120 -5.45 21.47 4.06
C GLU A 120 -5.12 20.17 3.32
N GLY A 121 -5.36 19.02 3.96
CA GLY A 121 -5.14 17.72 3.37
C GLY A 121 -5.91 16.62 4.09
N LEU A 122 -6.06 15.49 3.43
CA LEU A 122 -6.69 14.28 3.92
C LEU A 122 -5.68 13.14 3.77
N TYR A 123 -5.36 12.46 4.85
CA TYR A 123 -4.27 11.49 4.90
C TYR A 123 -4.80 10.15 5.41
N SER A 124 -4.35 9.07 4.80
CA SER A 124 -4.81 7.72 5.11
C SER A 124 -3.89 7.06 6.15
N LEU A 125 -4.36 5.97 6.76
CA LEU A 125 -3.52 5.07 7.55
C LEU A 125 -2.19 4.80 6.83
N ASN A 126 -1.09 4.78 7.58
CA ASN A 126 0.29 4.60 7.09
C ASN A 126 0.91 5.76 6.29
N SER A 127 0.20 6.87 6.05
CA SER A 127 0.85 8.10 5.58
C SER A 127 1.93 8.56 6.58
N LEU A 128 3.07 9.03 6.07
CA LEU A 128 4.25 9.39 6.85
C LEU A 128 4.39 10.90 6.97
N VAL A 129 4.58 11.40 8.20
CA VAL A 129 4.62 12.85 8.48
C VAL A 129 5.78 13.22 9.41
N THR A 130 6.29 14.45 9.26
CA THR A 130 7.30 15.04 10.14
C THR A 130 6.64 16.09 11.02
N ILE A 131 6.64 15.89 12.34
CA ILE A 131 5.99 16.80 13.29
C ILE A 131 6.98 17.86 13.78
N GLU A 132 6.66 19.13 13.60
CA GLU A 132 7.52 20.28 13.96
C GLU A 132 7.03 21.06 15.18
N ALA A 133 5.74 21.00 15.50
CA ALA A 133 5.16 21.74 16.63
C ALA A 133 3.95 21.01 17.20
N ARG A 134 3.57 21.39 18.43
CA ARG A 134 2.40 20.87 19.13
C ARG A 134 1.66 21.99 19.83
N GLU A 135 0.33 21.91 19.82
CA GLU A 135 -0.55 22.85 20.52
C GLU A 135 -1.81 22.11 20.98
N GLY A 136 -2.00 21.99 22.29
CA GLY A 136 -3.11 21.24 22.88
C GLY A 136 -3.15 19.79 22.38
N ARG A 137 -4.23 19.42 21.68
CA ARG A 137 -4.44 18.07 21.11
C ARG A 137 -3.99 17.95 19.64
N PHE A 138 -3.25 18.92 19.13
CA PHE A 138 -2.84 18.98 17.73
C PHE A 138 -1.33 18.93 17.57
N ALA A 139 -0.90 18.32 16.47
CA ALA A 139 0.49 18.23 16.05
C ALA A 139 0.62 18.81 14.63
N LYS A 140 1.53 19.76 14.43
CA LYS A 140 1.77 20.40 13.13
C LYS A 140 2.77 19.59 12.32
N GLY A 141 2.41 19.20 11.10
CA GLY A 141 3.31 18.54 10.17
C GLY A 141 4.00 19.52 9.22
N VAL A 142 5.29 19.31 8.94
CA VAL A 142 6.08 20.09 7.97
C VAL A 142 5.43 20.00 6.58
N GLY A 143 5.16 21.14 5.95
CA GLY A 143 4.58 21.20 4.60
C GLY A 143 3.13 20.71 4.52
N THR A 144 2.48 20.52 5.66
CA THR A 144 1.07 20.11 5.81
C THR A 144 0.41 21.06 6.81
N GLY A 145 -0.64 20.61 7.49
CA GLY A 145 -1.32 21.35 8.55
C GLY A 145 -1.19 20.71 9.94
N TRP A 146 -2.19 20.99 10.76
CA TRP A 146 -2.35 20.49 12.12
C TRP A 146 -3.22 19.23 12.14
N PHE A 147 -2.63 18.11 12.52
CA PHE A 147 -3.31 16.84 12.74
C PHE A 147 -3.85 16.78 14.16
N VAL A 148 -4.93 16.01 14.37
CA VAL A 148 -5.28 15.56 15.73
C VAL A 148 -4.20 14.58 16.19
N GLU A 149 -3.51 14.87 17.29
CA GLU A 149 -2.32 14.12 17.71
C GLU A 149 -2.63 12.64 17.98
N GLY A 150 -3.82 12.32 18.50
CA GLY A 150 -4.27 10.95 18.71
C GLY A 150 -4.49 10.13 17.43
N HIS A 151 -4.42 10.74 16.25
CA HIS A 151 -4.47 10.04 14.95
C HIS A 151 -3.07 9.70 14.42
N LEU A 152 -2.02 10.01 15.19
CA LEU A 152 -0.64 9.77 14.83
C LEU A 152 -0.02 8.74 15.77
N THR A 153 0.97 8.01 15.27
CA THR A 153 1.85 7.15 16.07
C THR A 153 3.30 7.43 15.70
N PRO A 154 4.25 7.49 16.66
CA PRO A 154 5.67 7.56 16.31
C PRO A 154 6.09 6.40 15.40
N ILE A 155 6.97 6.67 14.43
CA ILE A 155 7.54 5.61 13.59
C ILE A 155 8.19 4.52 14.48
N GLY A 156 8.01 3.26 14.07
CA GLY A 156 8.50 2.09 14.82
C GLY A 156 7.54 1.60 15.90
N ARG A 157 6.40 2.27 16.13
CA ARG A 157 5.32 1.77 16.99
C ARG A 157 4.15 1.24 16.17
N GLY A 158 4.22 -0.03 15.81
CA GLY A 158 3.15 -0.76 15.14
C GLY A 158 2.05 -1.23 16.10
N GLU A 159 0.83 -1.36 15.57
CA GLU A 159 -0.26 -2.07 16.24
C GLU A 159 0.05 -3.58 16.34
N ARG A 160 -0.61 -4.28 17.26
CA ARG A 160 -0.31 -5.70 17.52
C ARG A 160 -1.13 -6.67 16.66
N ASP A 161 -2.36 -6.29 16.32
CA ASP A 161 -3.32 -7.17 15.66
C ASP A 161 -3.74 -6.59 14.31
N TYR A 162 -3.11 -7.08 13.25
CA TYR A 162 -3.37 -6.61 11.90
C TYR A 162 -4.79 -6.97 11.43
N VAL A 163 -5.42 -8.02 11.97
CA VAL A 163 -6.80 -8.37 11.62
C VAL A 163 -7.75 -7.30 12.15
N SER A 164 -7.54 -6.81 13.38
CA SER A 164 -8.29 -5.67 13.92
C SER A 164 -8.05 -4.40 13.11
N VAL A 165 -6.83 -4.18 12.61
CA VAL A 165 -6.56 -3.07 11.69
C VAL A 165 -7.38 -3.22 10.41
N ALA A 166 -7.34 -4.39 9.77
CA ALA A 166 -8.05 -4.66 8.53
C ALA A 166 -9.56 -4.43 8.70
N GLN A 167 -10.15 -4.84 9.84
CA GLN A 167 -11.56 -4.62 10.13
C GLN A 167 -11.97 -3.14 10.15
N ARG A 168 -11.04 -2.20 10.39
CA ARG A 168 -11.32 -0.75 10.30
C ARG A 168 -11.61 -0.26 8.87
N PHE A 169 -11.25 -1.06 7.86
CA PHE A 169 -11.58 -0.78 6.46
C PHE A 169 -12.96 -1.31 6.05
N LEU A 170 -13.73 -1.95 6.93
CA LEU A 170 -15.06 -2.46 6.59
C LEU A 170 -15.92 -1.36 5.93
N GLY A 171 -16.45 -1.65 4.75
CA GLY A 171 -17.22 -0.71 3.92
C GLY A 171 -16.40 0.24 3.06
N ALA A 172 -15.07 0.26 3.15
CA ALA A 172 -14.21 1.03 2.26
C ALA A 172 -14.40 0.55 0.80
N PRO A 173 -14.52 1.45 -0.19
CA PRO A 173 -14.73 1.06 -1.58
C PRO A 173 -13.61 0.18 -2.14
N TYR A 174 -13.97 -0.73 -3.04
CA TYR A 174 -12.99 -1.46 -3.83
C TYR A 174 -12.42 -0.57 -4.93
N GLN A 175 -11.09 -0.46 -5.00
CA GLN A 175 -10.37 0.24 -6.07
C GLN A 175 -9.19 -0.61 -6.53
N TRP A 176 -9.18 -1.00 -7.80
CA TRP A 176 -8.03 -1.70 -8.40
C TRP A 176 -6.74 -0.89 -8.26
N GLY A 177 -5.67 -1.53 -7.81
CA GLY A 177 -4.39 -0.88 -7.56
C GLY A 177 -4.39 0.00 -6.31
N GLY A 178 -5.49 0.08 -5.55
CA GLY A 178 -5.66 0.99 -4.42
C GLY A 178 -5.04 0.49 -3.11
N ARG A 179 -4.57 1.41 -2.28
CA ARG A 179 -3.96 1.21 -0.96
C ARG A 179 -4.44 2.20 0.10
N GLU A 180 -5.24 3.19 -0.27
CA GLU A 180 -5.64 4.24 0.66
C GLU A 180 -7.01 3.99 1.28
N SER A 181 -7.38 4.79 2.28
CA SER A 181 -8.63 4.60 3.01
C SER A 181 -9.89 5.01 2.23
N LEU A 182 -9.74 5.65 1.07
CA LEU A 182 -10.83 5.99 0.14
C LEU A 182 -11.10 4.89 -0.88
N GLY A 183 -10.15 3.97 -1.07
CA GLY A 183 -10.23 2.92 -2.06
C GLY A 183 -9.02 1.99 -1.97
N LEU A 184 -9.29 0.69 -1.87
CA LEU A 184 -8.24 -0.32 -1.85
C LEU A 184 -8.69 -1.63 -2.51
N ASP A 185 -7.72 -2.40 -2.99
CA ASP A 185 -7.97 -3.75 -3.51
C ASP A 185 -7.65 -4.83 -2.47
N CYS A 186 -7.85 -6.09 -2.87
CA CYS A 186 -7.73 -7.25 -1.99
C CYS A 186 -6.37 -7.36 -1.32
N SER A 187 -5.28 -7.26 -2.08
CA SER A 187 -3.92 -7.37 -1.57
C SER A 187 -3.47 -6.08 -0.89
N GLY A 188 -3.99 -4.92 -1.31
CA GLY A 188 -3.82 -3.63 -0.64
C GLY A 188 -4.37 -3.65 0.80
N LEU A 189 -5.53 -4.27 1.05
CA LEU A 189 -6.08 -4.45 2.40
C LEU A 189 -5.13 -5.21 3.32
N VAL A 190 -4.62 -6.36 2.87
CA VAL A 190 -3.66 -7.17 3.63
C VAL A 190 -2.40 -6.36 3.91
N GLN A 191 -1.89 -5.68 2.88
CA GLN A 191 -0.65 -4.91 2.96
C GLN A 191 -0.76 -3.75 3.96
N GLN A 192 -1.81 -2.93 3.88
CA GLN A 192 -2.01 -1.79 4.77
C GLN A 192 -2.19 -2.20 6.22
N ALA A 193 -2.90 -3.30 6.45
CA ALA A 193 -3.08 -3.84 7.78
C ALA A 193 -1.75 -4.30 8.40
N LEU A 194 -0.90 -4.95 7.62
CA LEU A 194 0.42 -5.39 8.08
C LEU A 194 1.40 -4.23 8.26
N TYR A 195 1.37 -3.21 7.40
CA TYR A 195 2.19 -2.00 7.57
C TYR A 195 1.84 -1.23 8.84
N ALA A 196 0.57 -1.13 9.20
CA ALA A 196 0.17 -0.53 10.47
C ALA A 196 0.71 -1.31 11.69
N CYS A 197 1.03 -2.59 11.52
CA CYS A 197 1.68 -3.46 12.50
C CYS A 197 3.22 -3.52 12.34
N ALA A 198 3.81 -2.66 11.51
CA ALA A 198 5.24 -2.67 11.18
C ALA A 198 5.74 -4.01 10.59
N ARG A 199 4.90 -4.71 9.84
CA ARG A 199 5.21 -5.97 9.17
C ARG A 199 5.25 -5.77 7.66
N ALA A 200 6.31 -6.27 7.02
CA ALA A 200 6.45 -6.21 5.57
C ALA A 200 5.43 -7.11 4.87
N CYS A 201 4.95 -6.67 3.71
CA CYS A 201 4.03 -7.43 2.88
C CYS A 201 4.18 -7.02 1.41
N PRO A 202 4.43 -7.97 0.48
CA PRO A 202 4.45 -7.65 -0.95
C PRO A 202 3.12 -7.09 -1.46
N ARG A 203 3.16 -6.40 -2.59
CA ARG A 203 1.99 -5.69 -3.12
C ARG A 203 0.93 -6.61 -3.71
N ASP A 204 1.34 -7.59 -4.50
CA ASP A 204 0.42 -8.39 -5.31
C ASP A 204 0.06 -9.71 -4.64
N THR A 205 -1.16 -10.17 -4.89
CA THR A 205 -1.71 -11.43 -4.38
C THR A 205 -0.77 -12.62 -4.61
N ASP A 206 -0.20 -12.76 -5.81
CA ASP A 206 0.71 -13.86 -6.13
C ASP A 206 2.02 -13.77 -5.35
N MET A 207 2.55 -12.56 -5.18
CA MET A 207 3.74 -12.32 -4.36
C MET A 207 3.48 -12.59 -2.88
N GLN A 208 2.34 -12.16 -2.34
CA GLN A 208 1.94 -12.43 -0.96
C GLN A 208 1.81 -13.94 -0.71
N ARG A 209 1.21 -14.68 -1.64
CA ARG A 209 1.09 -16.14 -1.54
C ARG A 209 2.45 -16.86 -1.53
N GLY A 210 3.43 -16.33 -2.26
CA GLY A 210 4.80 -16.85 -2.29
C GLY A 210 5.66 -16.41 -1.09
N PHE A 211 5.27 -15.33 -0.41
CA PHE A 211 6.01 -14.76 0.72
C PHE A 211 5.68 -15.42 2.05
N PHE A 212 4.40 -15.69 2.31
CA PHE A 212 3.96 -16.30 3.56
C PHE A 212 4.04 -17.85 3.53
N PRO A 213 4.29 -18.52 4.66
CA PRO A 213 4.30 -19.97 4.75
C PRO A 213 2.91 -20.59 4.49
N GLU A 214 2.90 -21.71 3.78
CA GLU A 214 1.72 -22.55 3.56
C GLU A 214 1.28 -23.28 4.83
N ILE A 215 -0.04 -23.40 4.99
CA ILE A 215 -0.66 -24.20 6.05
C ILE A 215 -1.68 -25.16 5.44
N ALA A 216 -1.97 -26.25 6.16
CA ALA A 216 -3.07 -27.13 5.81
C ALA A 216 -4.41 -26.42 6.06
N GLU A 217 -5.40 -26.69 5.20
CA GLU A 217 -6.74 -26.11 5.32
C GLU A 217 -7.39 -26.40 6.70
N ALA A 218 -7.14 -27.58 7.27
CA ALA A 218 -7.66 -27.96 8.58
C ALA A 218 -7.07 -27.13 9.74
N ASP A 219 -5.94 -26.47 9.53
CA ASP A 219 -5.25 -25.67 10.55
C ASP A 219 -5.61 -24.17 10.47
N ARG A 220 -6.54 -23.80 9.58
CA ARG A 220 -6.92 -22.42 9.33
C ARG A 220 -7.52 -21.78 10.59
N ARG A 221 -7.11 -20.55 10.87
CA ARG A 221 -7.59 -19.75 12.00
C ARG A 221 -7.61 -18.27 11.66
N ARG A 222 -8.10 -17.46 12.60
CA ARG A 222 -8.05 -15.99 12.51
C ARG A 222 -6.64 -15.51 12.20
N GLY A 223 -6.52 -14.64 11.20
CA GLY A 223 -5.24 -14.08 10.75
C GLY A 223 -4.46 -15.01 9.81
N ASP A 224 -5.08 -16.07 9.31
CA ASP A 224 -4.57 -16.73 8.11
C ASP A 224 -5.18 -16.06 6.87
N LEU A 225 -4.53 -16.25 5.73
CA LEU A 225 -4.94 -15.72 4.43
C LEU A 225 -5.40 -16.86 3.54
N VAL A 226 -6.47 -16.64 2.78
CA VAL A 226 -6.94 -17.55 1.73
C VAL A 226 -6.74 -16.90 0.36
N PHE A 227 -6.22 -17.67 -0.60
CA PHE A 227 -5.82 -17.17 -1.91
C PHE A 227 -6.60 -17.82 -3.04
N TRP A 228 -6.90 -17.04 -4.06
CA TRP A 228 -7.34 -17.49 -5.39
C TRP A 228 -6.45 -16.84 -6.46
N LYS A 229 -6.66 -17.15 -7.72
CA LYS A 229 -5.95 -16.47 -8.82
C LYS A 229 -6.34 -14.98 -8.86
N GLY A 230 -5.43 -14.12 -8.43
CA GLY A 230 -5.63 -12.68 -8.43
C GLY A 230 -6.53 -12.15 -7.30
N HIS A 231 -6.85 -12.96 -6.29
CA HIS A 231 -7.62 -12.52 -5.12
C HIS A 231 -7.08 -13.08 -3.81
N VAL A 232 -7.19 -12.32 -2.72
CA VAL A 232 -6.83 -12.73 -1.36
C VAL A 232 -7.87 -12.24 -0.34
N ALA A 233 -8.07 -13.01 0.72
CA ALA A 233 -8.89 -12.60 1.87
C ALA A 233 -8.24 -12.96 3.20
N ILE A 234 -8.61 -12.24 4.26
CA ILE A 234 -8.18 -12.47 5.64
C ILE A 234 -9.25 -13.30 6.35
N LEU A 235 -8.87 -14.39 7.00
CA LEU A 235 -9.75 -15.16 7.86
C LEU A 235 -9.98 -14.42 9.19
N LEU A 236 -11.23 -14.14 9.53
CA LEU A 236 -11.63 -13.62 10.84
C LEU A 236 -11.80 -14.75 11.87
N ASP A 237 -12.12 -15.93 11.37
CA ASP A 237 -12.22 -17.22 12.04
C ASP A 237 -12.14 -18.31 10.94
N PRO A 238 -12.28 -19.62 11.23
CA PRO A 238 -12.17 -20.65 10.20
C PRO A 238 -13.17 -20.52 9.04
N ASP A 239 -14.32 -19.89 9.22
CA ASP A 239 -15.42 -19.94 8.25
C ASP A 239 -15.87 -18.55 7.77
N THR A 240 -15.26 -17.48 8.28
CA THR A 240 -15.58 -16.09 7.95
C THR A 240 -14.37 -15.35 7.39
N ILE A 241 -14.55 -14.66 6.26
CA ILE A 241 -13.49 -13.83 5.66
C ILE A 241 -13.82 -12.34 5.68
N LEU A 242 -12.76 -11.54 5.65
CA LEU A 242 -12.77 -10.11 5.35
C LEU A 242 -11.92 -9.88 4.10
N HIS A 243 -12.46 -9.17 3.11
CA HIS A 243 -11.71 -8.79 1.91
C HIS A 243 -12.25 -7.55 1.20
N ALA A 244 -11.39 -6.81 0.50
CA ALA A 244 -11.82 -5.84 -0.50
C ALA A 244 -12.06 -6.58 -1.82
N ASN A 245 -13.27 -6.50 -2.38
CA ASN A 245 -13.65 -7.33 -3.53
C ASN A 245 -14.55 -6.60 -4.54
N ALA A 246 -14.42 -7.00 -5.81
CA ALA A 246 -15.19 -6.43 -6.92
C ALA A 246 -16.65 -6.94 -7.00
N HIS A 247 -17.04 -7.94 -6.21
CA HIS A 247 -18.43 -8.42 -6.16
C HIS A 247 -19.32 -7.43 -5.39
N HIS A 248 -18.87 -7.06 -4.19
CA HIS A 248 -19.52 -6.06 -3.33
C HIS A 248 -19.11 -4.62 -3.68
N MET A 249 -18.07 -4.45 -4.50
CA MET A 249 -17.40 -3.16 -4.76
C MET A 249 -16.96 -2.46 -3.46
N ALA A 250 -16.63 -3.23 -2.43
CA ALA A 250 -16.27 -2.76 -1.11
C ALA A 250 -15.43 -3.79 -0.34
N THR A 251 -14.90 -3.36 0.79
CA THR A 251 -14.40 -4.22 1.85
C THR A 251 -15.59 -4.81 2.61
N ALA A 252 -15.74 -6.13 2.55
CA ALA A 252 -16.90 -6.84 3.09
C ALA A 252 -16.48 -8.04 3.93
N ILE A 253 -17.38 -8.44 4.83
CA ILE A 253 -17.31 -9.69 5.59
C ILE A 253 -18.37 -10.62 5.02
N GLU A 254 -18.00 -11.84 4.66
CA GLU A 254 -18.93 -12.86 4.17
C GLU A 254 -18.47 -14.27 4.60
N PRO A 255 -19.38 -15.28 4.60
CA PRO A 255 -19.00 -16.67 4.83
C PRO A 255 -18.03 -17.18 3.76
N LEU A 256 -16.96 -17.85 4.18
CA LEU A 256 -15.93 -18.40 3.28
C LEU A 256 -16.53 -19.36 2.25
N ALA A 257 -17.45 -20.24 2.66
CA ALA A 257 -18.05 -21.24 1.78
C ALA A 257 -18.85 -20.60 0.61
N GLU A 258 -19.57 -19.51 0.89
CA GLU A 258 -20.31 -18.76 -0.13
C GLU A 258 -19.35 -18.05 -1.09
N ALA A 259 -18.30 -17.43 -0.55
CA ALA A 259 -17.26 -16.80 -1.36
C ALA A 259 -16.55 -17.81 -2.27
N ILE A 260 -16.19 -18.99 -1.76
CA ILE A 260 -15.57 -20.07 -2.54
C ILE A 260 -16.47 -20.46 -3.71
N THR A 261 -17.73 -20.80 -3.42
CA THR A 261 -18.70 -21.23 -4.44
C THR A 261 -18.89 -20.16 -5.50
N ARG A 262 -18.99 -18.89 -5.09
CA ARG A 262 -19.16 -17.75 -6.00
C ARG A 262 -17.92 -17.50 -6.87
N ILE A 263 -16.72 -17.52 -6.27
CA ILE A 263 -15.46 -17.20 -6.97
C ILE A 263 -15.08 -18.33 -7.94
N GLU A 264 -15.33 -19.58 -7.58
CA GLU A 264 -15.10 -20.75 -8.44
C GLU A 264 -15.85 -20.69 -9.77
N ALA A 265 -17.02 -20.05 -9.78
CA ALA A 265 -17.82 -19.84 -10.99
C ALA A 265 -17.27 -18.73 -11.92
N THR A 266 -16.16 -18.08 -11.55
CA THR A 266 -15.52 -17.00 -12.33
C THR A 266 -14.16 -17.44 -12.92
N PRO A 267 -13.55 -16.66 -13.83
CA PRO A 267 -12.20 -16.95 -14.35
C PRO A 267 -11.08 -16.99 -13.30
N THR A 268 -11.35 -16.50 -12.07
CA THR A 268 -10.45 -16.63 -10.92
C THR A 268 -10.29 -18.09 -10.48
N GLY A 269 -11.33 -18.93 -10.61
CA GLY A 269 -11.28 -20.35 -10.26
C GLY A 269 -11.23 -20.63 -8.75
N GLY A 270 -10.83 -21.84 -8.38
CA GLY A 270 -10.84 -22.33 -6.99
C GLY A 270 -9.71 -21.81 -6.10
N VAL A 271 -9.80 -22.18 -4.82
CA VAL A 271 -8.81 -21.82 -3.79
C VAL A 271 -7.44 -22.39 -4.17
N LEU A 272 -6.42 -21.53 -4.16
CA LEU A 272 -5.02 -21.88 -4.43
C LEU A 272 -4.26 -22.30 -3.16
N GLY A 273 -4.82 -22.04 -1.98
CA GLY A 273 -4.26 -22.45 -0.69
C GLY A 273 -4.39 -21.38 0.39
N TYR A 274 -3.92 -21.76 1.58
CA TYR A 274 -3.96 -20.93 2.78
C TYR A 274 -2.54 -20.58 3.23
N ARG A 275 -2.33 -19.38 3.75
CA ARG A 275 -1.03 -18.92 4.28
C ARG A 275 -1.15 -18.33 5.66
N ARG A 276 -0.10 -18.45 6.47
CA ARG A 276 -0.04 -17.87 7.81
C ARG A 276 0.90 -16.68 7.85
N VAL A 277 0.43 -15.55 8.37
CA VAL A 277 1.22 -14.33 8.49
C VAL A 277 2.10 -14.36 9.72
#